data_AF-A0A935ZY24-F1
#
_entry.id   AF-A0A935ZY24-F1
#
_cell.length_a   1.000
_cell.length_b   1.000
_cell.length_c   1.000
_cell.angle_alpha   90.00
_cell.angle_beta   90.00
_cell.angle_gamma   90.00
#
_symmetry.space_group_name_H-M   'P 1'
#
loop_
_entity.id
_entity.type
_entity.pdbx_description
1 polymer ?
#
loop_
_entity_poly.entity_id
_entity_poly.type
_entity_poly.pdbx_seq_one_letter_code
_entity_poly.pdbx_strand_id
1 'polypeptide(L)'
;MTQRLIYNLTGQVLRHVPGARQTGATWVLEDLLYGAGETGRTLDSGTATLDAASQALTAAAGPSRTSATEVSIAATAAFVPRADRNGDPIATFEIVDASGVGEHVVVVGVTTTQTLHLRDPLTRDYPATTSTIRGIELSTAAISASVVQDENRMHGDWPMRIVWTYADGHRYQEQVRLLRDYAIDISRDAVVREIRTLFPDVATRMAYNGNDTLPGHVGSMIRLLRADALGRSIRLEEFLAGEQGHWAVVYRTLWHLAMLGNAPAQSGDPTAWATHCKAQFESRWLGLVVGEAGREVVELDGATATASSSDASEYREILTGL
;
A
#
# COMPACT_ATOMS: atom_id res chain seq x y z
N MET A 1 6.23 -11.53 15.38
CA MET A 1 5.57 -10.47 14.57
C MET A 1 6.50 -10.11 13.42
N THR A 2 5.96 -9.85 12.23
CA THR A 2 6.76 -9.43 11.06
C THR A 2 6.33 -8.02 10.67
N GLN A 3 7.24 -7.07 10.74
CA GLN A 3 7.02 -5.71 10.25
C GLN A 3 7.31 -5.64 8.75
N ARG A 4 6.70 -4.66 8.09
CA ARG A 4 6.77 -4.48 6.65
C ARG A 4 7.19 -3.04 6.35
N LEU A 5 8.18 -2.90 5.50
CA LEU A 5 8.56 -1.65 4.85
C LEU A 5 8.20 -1.74 3.39
N ILE A 6 7.75 -0.62 2.82
CA ILE A 6 7.43 -0.47 1.41
C ILE A 6 8.66 0.07 0.66
N TYR A 7 9.03 -0.61 -0.41
CA TYR A 7 10.08 -0.14 -1.32
C TYR A 7 9.69 1.20 -1.97
N ASN A 8 10.64 2.13 -2.02
CA ASN A 8 10.49 3.50 -2.55
C ASN A 8 9.46 4.41 -1.87
N LEU A 9 8.88 4.00 -0.72
CA LEU A 9 8.07 4.90 0.09
C LEU A 9 8.91 5.48 1.23
N THR A 10 9.19 6.79 1.17
CA THR A 10 9.91 7.49 2.24
C THR A 10 8.97 7.87 3.39
N GLY A 11 9.53 8.21 4.55
CA GLY A 11 8.73 8.64 5.71
C GLY A 11 8.06 7.50 6.51
N GLN A 12 8.33 6.24 6.17
CA GLN A 12 7.76 5.10 6.87
C GLN A 12 8.32 4.96 8.27
N VAL A 13 7.46 4.59 9.22
CA VAL A 13 7.83 4.36 10.62
C VAL A 13 7.59 2.91 10.98
N LEU A 14 8.51 2.32 11.74
CA LEU A 14 8.32 1.01 12.36
C LEU A 14 7.68 1.20 13.73
N ARG A 15 6.81 0.28 14.11
CA ARG A 15 5.98 0.37 15.31
C ARG A 15 6.06 -0.92 16.11
N HIS A 16 6.04 -0.81 17.43
CA HIS A 16 6.18 -1.95 18.32
C HIS A 16 5.33 -1.76 19.58
N VAL A 17 4.63 -2.81 19.99
CA VAL A 17 3.89 -2.85 21.24
C VAL A 17 4.64 -3.76 22.22
N PRO A 18 5.29 -3.21 23.26
CA PRO A 18 5.98 -4.01 24.26
C PRO A 18 4.98 -4.77 25.14
N GLY A 19 5.41 -5.88 25.74
CA GLY A 19 4.56 -6.66 26.65
C GLY A 19 4.19 -5.91 27.94
N ALA A 20 5.00 -4.95 28.36
CA ALA A 20 4.72 -3.99 29.41
C ALA A 20 5.04 -2.60 28.90
N ARG A 21 4.26 -1.59 29.30
CA ARG A 21 4.42 -0.21 28.82
C ARG A 21 5.83 0.33 29.10
N GLN A 22 6.53 0.73 28.05
CA GLN A 22 7.86 1.33 28.10
C GLN A 22 7.77 2.83 27.79
N THR A 23 8.60 3.66 28.42
CA THR A 23 8.66 5.10 28.13
C THR A 23 9.40 5.44 26.84
N GLY A 24 10.17 4.49 26.31
CA GLY A 24 10.90 4.58 25.06
C GLY A 24 11.76 3.33 24.83
N ALA A 25 12.41 3.26 23.68
CA ALA A 25 13.39 2.24 23.35
C ALA A 25 14.47 2.81 22.43
N THR A 26 15.65 2.21 22.42
CA THR A 26 16.55 2.31 21.28
C THR A 26 16.23 1.20 20.30
N TRP A 27 16.51 1.42 19.01
CA TRP A 27 16.29 0.42 18.00
C TRP A 27 17.44 0.39 16.99
N VAL A 28 17.67 -0.80 16.44
CA VAL A 28 18.63 -1.03 15.35
C VAL A 28 17.95 -1.90 14.31
N LEU A 29 17.90 -1.41 13.07
CA LEU A 29 17.50 -2.20 11.91
C LEU A 29 18.74 -2.89 11.35
N GLU A 30 18.72 -4.21 11.36
CA GLU A 30 19.84 -5.05 10.97
C GLU A 30 19.56 -5.82 9.68
N ASP A 31 20.60 -5.89 8.85
CA ASP A 31 20.72 -6.82 7.73
C ASP A 31 21.36 -8.12 8.21
N LEU A 32 20.64 -9.23 8.07
CA LEU A 32 21.09 -10.54 8.54
C LEU A 32 21.93 -11.28 7.51
N LEU A 33 22.20 -10.68 6.34
CA LEU A 33 23.23 -11.17 5.43
C LEU A 33 24.63 -11.09 6.06
N TYR A 34 24.85 -10.08 6.90
CA TYR A 34 26.13 -9.81 7.55
C TYR A 34 26.21 -10.43 8.95
N GLY A 35 27.40 -10.91 9.33
CA GLY A 35 27.70 -11.43 10.65
C GLY A 35 27.59 -10.38 11.76
N ALA A 36 27.52 -10.83 13.02
CA ALA A 36 27.44 -9.91 14.16
C ALA A 36 28.76 -9.11 14.28
N GLY A 37 28.66 -7.77 14.27
CA GLY A 37 29.82 -6.87 14.37
C GLY A 37 30.42 -6.43 13.02
N GLU A 38 29.87 -6.91 11.90
CA GLU A 38 30.30 -6.46 10.57
C GLU A 38 29.74 -5.08 10.22
N THR A 39 30.56 -4.27 9.55
CA THR A 39 30.28 -2.85 9.24
C THR A 39 29.06 -2.63 8.32
N GLY A 40 28.54 -3.67 7.69
CA GLY A 40 27.32 -3.64 6.86
C GLY A 40 26.04 -4.10 7.55
N ARG A 41 26.13 -4.58 8.80
CA ARG A 41 24.97 -5.16 9.50
C ARG A 41 23.93 -4.11 9.88
N THR A 42 24.34 -2.92 10.31
CA THR A 42 23.40 -1.88 10.72
C THR A 42 22.95 -1.09 9.51
N LEU A 43 21.65 -1.17 9.20
CA LEU A 43 21.02 -0.44 8.11
C LEU A 43 20.55 0.95 8.55
N ASP A 44 19.98 1.01 9.75
CA ASP A 44 19.49 2.24 10.36
C ASP A 44 19.38 2.03 11.88
N SER A 45 19.35 3.11 12.66
CA SER A 45 19.21 3.02 14.11
C SER A 45 18.74 4.34 14.70
N GLY A 46 18.16 4.28 15.90
CA GLY A 46 17.78 5.49 16.61
C GLY A 46 17.05 5.22 17.91
N THR A 47 16.26 6.19 18.31
CA THR A 47 15.34 6.09 19.44
C THR A 47 13.90 5.99 18.94
N ALA A 48 13.06 5.34 19.72
CA ALA A 48 11.64 5.24 19.50
C ALA A 48 10.90 5.89 20.67
N THR A 49 9.87 6.65 20.32
CA THR A 49 9.06 7.40 21.26
C THR A 49 7.75 6.67 21.51
N LEU A 50 7.31 6.73 22.75
CA LEU A 50 6.00 6.22 23.15
C LEU A 50 4.89 7.15 22.65
N ASP A 51 3.78 6.55 22.22
CA ASP A 51 2.53 7.27 22.00
C ASP A 51 2.08 7.98 23.30
N ALA A 52 2.05 9.31 23.24
CA ALA A 52 1.73 10.17 24.37
C ALA A 52 0.22 10.26 24.66
N ALA A 53 -0.64 9.62 23.86
CA ALA A 53 -2.08 9.60 24.10
C ALA A 53 -2.37 9.09 25.53
N SER A 54 -3.14 9.86 26.30
CA SER A 54 -3.56 9.47 27.64
C SER A 54 -4.80 10.26 28.04
N GLN A 55 -5.85 9.56 28.44
CA GLN A 55 -7.10 10.16 28.91
C GLN A 55 -7.72 9.32 30.02
N ALA A 56 -8.24 9.99 31.05
CA ALA A 56 -9.06 9.34 32.06
C ALA A 56 -10.43 8.99 31.47
N LEU A 57 -11.00 7.87 31.93
CA LEU A 57 -12.36 7.49 31.57
C LEU A 57 -13.37 8.48 32.15
N THR A 58 -14.33 8.93 31.35
CA THR A 58 -15.43 9.81 31.79
C THR A 58 -16.66 9.02 32.23
N ALA A 59 -16.77 7.75 31.83
CA ALA A 59 -17.78 6.81 32.27
C ALA A 59 -17.13 5.44 32.52
N ALA A 60 -17.80 4.59 33.31
CA ALA A 60 -17.31 3.24 33.53
C ALA A 60 -17.41 2.43 32.22
N ALA A 61 -16.38 1.64 31.93
CA ALA A 61 -16.31 0.76 30.76
C ALA A 61 -16.18 -0.70 31.23
N GLY A 62 -16.57 -1.67 30.41
CA GLY A 62 -16.41 -3.08 30.76
C GLY A 62 -17.59 -3.98 30.39
N PRO A 63 -17.48 -5.28 30.66
CA PRO A 63 -18.50 -6.27 30.30
C PRO A 63 -19.83 -6.09 31.05
N SER A 64 -19.85 -5.39 32.19
CA SER A 64 -21.09 -5.08 32.91
C SER A 64 -21.84 -3.86 32.38
N ARG A 65 -21.30 -3.17 31.37
CA ARG A 65 -21.89 -1.96 30.77
C ARG A 65 -22.77 -2.32 29.58
N THR A 66 -23.59 -1.35 29.15
CA THR A 66 -24.49 -1.50 27.98
C THR A 66 -23.74 -1.89 26.71
N SER A 67 -22.53 -1.35 26.52
CA SER A 67 -21.63 -1.70 25.43
C SER A 67 -20.25 -2.04 26.00
N ALA A 68 -19.83 -3.29 25.85
CA ALA A 68 -18.52 -3.76 26.31
C ALA A 68 -17.36 -3.34 25.38
N THR A 69 -17.68 -2.80 24.21
CA THR A 69 -16.73 -2.37 23.16
C THR A 69 -16.60 -0.84 23.06
N GLU A 70 -17.10 -0.11 24.04
CA GLU A 70 -17.06 1.36 24.04
C GLU A 70 -16.34 1.88 25.28
N VAL A 71 -15.54 2.92 25.06
CA VAL A 71 -14.83 3.63 26.12
C VAL A 71 -15.09 5.12 25.97
N SER A 72 -15.66 5.73 27.02
CA SER A 72 -15.92 7.17 27.05
C SER A 72 -14.76 7.93 27.70
N ILE A 73 -14.30 8.98 27.03
CA ILE A 73 -13.19 9.85 27.45
C ILE A 73 -13.49 11.32 27.14
N ALA A 74 -12.70 12.25 27.67
CA ALA A 74 -12.93 13.67 27.48
C ALA A 74 -12.67 14.16 26.04
N ALA A 75 -11.67 13.58 25.37
CA ALA A 75 -11.32 13.92 23.98
C ALA A 75 -10.67 12.73 23.26
N THR A 76 -11.12 12.44 22.05
CA THR A 76 -10.63 11.31 21.23
C THR A 76 -9.52 11.69 20.24
N ALA A 77 -9.16 12.97 20.13
CA ALA A 77 -8.24 13.47 19.09
C ALA A 77 -6.86 12.80 19.07
N ALA A 78 -6.35 12.36 20.22
CA ALA A 78 -5.06 11.67 20.31
C ALA A 78 -5.14 10.16 19.98
N PHE A 79 -6.34 9.58 19.92
CA PHE A 79 -6.57 8.15 19.69
C PHE A 79 -6.97 7.92 18.24
N VAL A 80 -6.00 8.07 17.34
CA VAL A 80 -6.22 7.97 15.90
C VAL A 80 -6.35 6.49 15.50
N PRO A 81 -7.51 6.03 14.99
CA PRO A 81 -7.65 4.68 14.47
C PRO A 81 -6.70 4.46 13.31
N ARG A 82 -6.14 3.26 13.21
CA ARG A 82 -5.26 2.84 12.11
C ARG A 82 -5.64 1.44 11.69
N ALA A 83 -5.57 1.21 10.39
CA ALA A 83 -5.73 -0.11 9.80
C ALA A 83 -4.41 -0.53 9.15
N ASP A 84 -4.17 -1.83 9.11
CA ASP A 84 -3.15 -2.40 8.25
C ASP A 84 -3.61 -2.40 6.78
N ARG A 85 -2.79 -3.02 5.93
CA ARG A 85 -3.06 -3.10 4.50
C ARG A 85 -4.32 -3.90 4.13
N ASN A 86 -4.73 -4.86 4.96
CA ASN A 86 -5.94 -5.64 4.74
C ASN A 86 -7.19 -4.91 5.24
N GLY A 87 -7.03 -3.73 5.86
CA GLY A 87 -8.11 -3.03 6.54
C GLY A 87 -8.31 -3.51 7.98
N ASP A 88 -7.44 -4.39 8.50
CA ASP A 88 -7.54 -4.89 9.87
C ASP A 88 -7.06 -3.80 10.83
N PRO A 89 -7.84 -3.45 11.87
CA PRO A 89 -7.46 -2.40 12.80
C PRO A 89 -6.25 -2.81 13.65
N ILE A 90 -5.29 -1.90 13.80
CA ILE A 90 -3.99 -2.15 14.47
C ILE A 90 -3.63 -1.12 15.55
N ALA A 91 -4.39 -0.03 15.68
CA ALA A 91 -4.11 1.00 16.69
C ALA A 91 -4.32 0.45 18.11
N THR A 92 -3.23 0.09 18.77
CA THR A 92 -3.24 -0.60 20.07
C THR A 92 -2.96 0.37 21.21
N PHE A 93 -3.82 0.33 22.23
CA PHE A 93 -3.74 1.10 23.45
C PHE A 93 -3.86 0.16 24.65
N GLU A 94 -3.63 0.70 25.83
CA GLU A 94 -3.83 -0.01 27.10
C GLU A 94 -4.87 0.74 27.92
N ILE A 95 -5.84 0.01 28.47
CA ILE A 95 -6.73 0.53 29.51
C ILE A 95 -6.29 -0.04 30.86
N VAL A 96 -6.07 0.84 31.83
CA VAL A 96 -5.59 0.48 33.17
C VAL A 96 -6.50 1.05 34.24
N ASP A 97 -6.70 0.28 35.31
CA ASP A 97 -7.34 0.78 36.53
C ASP A 97 -6.32 1.49 37.44
N ALA A 98 -6.81 2.06 38.55
CA ALA A 98 -5.97 2.74 39.53
C ALA A 98 -4.95 1.84 40.25
N SER A 99 -5.15 0.51 40.21
CA SER A 99 -4.18 -0.46 40.74
C SER A 99 -3.09 -0.81 39.73
N GLY A 100 -3.14 -0.23 38.52
CA GLY A 100 -2.19 -0.48 37.45
C GLY A 100 -2.46 -1.78 36.69
N VAL A 101 -3.60 -2.43 36.93
CA VAL A 101 -3.98 -3.64 36.21
C VAL A 101 -4.79 -3.25 34.99
N GLY A 102 -4.40 -3.78 33.84
CA GLY A 102 -4.96 -3.39 32.56
C GLY A 102 -5.06 -4.50 31.55
N GLU A 103 -5.66 -4.15 30.41
CA GLU A 103 -5.70 -4.99 29.21
C GLU A 103 -5.37 -4.15 27.97
N HIS A 104 -4.81 -4.81 26.96
CA HIS A 104 -4.55 -4.18 25.67
C HIS A 104 -5.84 -4.16 24.85
N VAL A 105 -6.10 -3.02 24.22
CA VAL A 105 -7.29 -2.80 23.42
C VAL A 105 -6.91 -2.26 22.05
N VAL A 106 -7.66 -2.66 21.02
CA VAL A 106 -7.49 -2.15 19.66
C VAL A 106 -8.63 -1.19 19.36
N VAL A 107 -8.31 0.06 19.06
CA VAL A 107 -9.30 1.09 18.70
C VAL A 107 -9.58 1.00 17.20
N VAL A 108 -10.84 0.73 16.85
CA VAL A 108 -11.29 0.60 15.46
C VAL A 108 -11.88 1.88 14.91
N GLY A 109 -12.37 2.76 15.79
CA GLY A 109 -13.07 3.97 15.38
C GLY A 109 -13.40 4.90 16.53
N VAL A 110 -13.96 6.05 16.15
CA VAL A 110 -14.43 7.10 17.04
C VAL A 110 -15.93 7.26 16.79
N THR A 111 -16.76 6.90 17.75
CA THR A 111 -18.23 6.99 17.63
C THR A 111 -18.70 8.43 17.82
N THR A 112 -18.10 9.14 18.79
CA THR A 112 -18.33 10.56 19.07
C THR A 112 -17.01 11.22 19.44
N THR A 113 -16.97 12.54 19.59
CA THR A 113 -15.78 13.27 20.09
C THR A 113 -15.31 12.83 21.48
N GLN A 114 -16.11 12.01 22.18
CA GLN A 114 -15.89 11.53 23.53
C GLN A 114 -15.99 10.00 23.67
N THR A 115 -16.09 9.25 22.58
CA THR A 115 -16.28 7.80 22.65
C THR A 115 -15.47 7.07 21.60
N LEU A 116 -14.62 6.17 22.07
CA LEU A 116 -13.85 5.23 21.26
C LEU A 116 -14.61 3.93 21.11
N HIS A 117 -14.51 3.35 19.92
CA HIS A 117 -14.98 1.99 19.66
C HIS A 117 -13.79 1.04 19.59
N LEU A 118 -13.89 -0.06 20.34
CA LEU A 118 -12.89 -1.11 20.43
C LEU A 118 -13.26 -2.28 19.52
N ARG A 119 -12.25 -3.01 19.05
CA ARG A 119 -12.43 -4.21 18.22
C ARG A 119 -13.10 -5.34 19.01
N ASP A 120 -12.54 -5.59 20.20
CA ASP A 120 -12.91 -6.70 21.07
C ASP A 120 -13.54 -6.14 22.35
N PRO A 121 -14.51 -6.84 22.95
CA PRO A 121 -15.10 -6.42 24.22
C PRO A 121 -14.07 -6.46 25.34
N LEU A 122 -14.17 -5.52 26.28
CA LEU A 122 -13.36 -5.49 27.49
C LEU A 122 -13.62 -6.74 28.34
N THR A 123 -12.57 -7.33 28.88
CA THR A 123 -12.65 -8.51 29.75
C THR A 123 -12.90 -8.14 31.21
N ARG A 124 -12.68 -6.87 31.57
CA ARG A 124 -12.82 -6.35 32.95
C ARG A 124 -13.61 -5.05 33.00
N ASP A 125 -14.16 -4.78 34.19
CA ASP A 125 -14.78 -3.50 34.49
C ASP A 125 -13.74 -2.46 34.92
N TYR A 126 -13.80 -1.29 34.30
CA TYR A 126 -12.96 -0.13 34.55
C TYR A 126 -13.84 1.00 35.09
N PRO A 127 -13.71 1.36 36.37
CA PRO A 127 -14.47 2.46 36.95
C PRO A 127 -14.14 3.79 36.29
N ALA A 128 -15.13 4.68 36.22
CA ALA A 128 -14.96 6.05 35.72
C ALA A 128 -13.94 6.83 36.57
N THR A 129 -13.24 7.78 35.94
CA THR A 129 -12.33 8.76 36.55
C THR A 129 -11.04 8.19 37.15
N THR A 130 -11.05 6.96 37.66
CA THR A 130 -9.88 6.30 38.23
C THR A 130 -9.16 5.39 37.23
N SER A 131 -9.81 5.03 36.13
CA SER A 131 -9.20 4.27 35.03
C SER A 131 -8.74 5.19 33.92
N THR A 132 -7.68 4.79 33.21
CA THR A 132 -7.06 5.59 32.14
C THR A 132 -6.84 4.71 30.92
N ILE A 133 -7.17 5.23 29.74
CA ILE A 133 -6.72 4.67 28.46
C ILE A 133 -5.50 5.45 27.98
N ARG A 134 -4.45 4.75 27.59
CA ARG A 134 -3.15 5.33 27.25
C ARG A 134 -2.44 4.61 26.11
N GLY A 135 -1.57 5.34 25.43
CA GLY A 135 -0.66 4.82 24.43
C GLY A 135 0.35 3.84 25.05
N ILE A 136 0.57 2.75 24.32
CA ILE A 136 1.57 1.73 24.65
C ILE A 136 2.55 1.46 23.48
N GLU A 137 2.18 1.86 22.27
CA GLU A 137 3.00 1.64 21.08
C GLU A 137 4.20 2.59 21.05
N LEU A 138 5.37 2.03 20.73
CA LEU A 138 6.59 2.76 20.42
C LEU A 138 6.69 2.92 18.90
N SER A 139 7.02 4.12 18.44
CA SER A 139 7.27 4.40 17.03
C SER A 139 8.68 4.93 16.80
N THR A 140 9.35 4.43 15.77
CA THR A 140 10.62 5.00 15.30
C THR A 140 10.40 6.38 14.67
N ALA A 141 11.49 7.12 14.48
CA ALA A 141 11.54 8.13 13.43
C ALA A 141 11.35 7.47 12.04
N ALA A 142 11.18 8.30 11.01
CA ALA A 142 11.14 7.80 9.64
C ALA A 142 12.41 6.99 9.32
N ILE A 143 12.23 5.77 8.82
CA ILE A 143 13.33 4.91 8.38
C ILE A 143 14.05 5.58 7.21
N SER A 144 15.38 5.50 7.22
CA SER A 144 16.25 6.09 6.21
C SER A 144 15.83 5.69 4.79
N ALA A 145 15.82 6.68 3.89
CA ALA A 145 15.55 6.48 2.48
C ALA A 145 16.50 5.45 1.85
N SER A 146 17.77 5.40 2.30
CA SER A 146 18.77 4.44 1.81
C SER A 146 18.38 2.99 2.03
N VAL A 147 17.56 2.69 3.03
CA VAL A 147 17.07 1.34 3.31
C VAL A 147 15.91 1.00 2.39
N VAL A 148 14.90 1.88 2.33
CA VAL A 148 13.66 1.64 1.59
C VAL A 148 13.83 1.81 0.07
N GLN A 149 14.90 2.46 -0.39
CA GLN A 149 15.23 2.63 -1.81
C GLN A 149 16.31 1.65 -2.30
N ASP A 150 16.79 0.73 -1.43
CA ASP A 150 17.80 -0.25 -1.84
C ASP A 150 17.17 -1.36 -2.68
N GLU A 151 17.47 -1.30 -3.98
CA GLU A 151 16.96 -2.24 -4.96
C GLU A 151 17.53 -3.67 -4.77
N ASN A 152 18.78 -3.80 -4.32
CA ASN A 152 19.39 -5.11 -4.08
C ASN A 152 18.72 -5.83 -2.91
N ARG A 153 18.40 -5.09 -1.83
CA ARG A 153 17.64 -5.65 -0.69
C ARG A 153 16.26 -6.13 -1.10
N MET A 154 15.60 -5.38 -1.99
CA MET A 154 14.27 -5.72 -2.47
C MET A 154 14.29 -6.99 -3.33
N HIS A 155 15.20 -7.10 -4.31
CA HIS A 155 15.24 -8.26 -5.21
C HIS A 155 15.88 -9.49 -4.58
N GLY A 156 16.82 -9.29 -3.66
CA GLY A 156 17.52 -10.40 -3.01
C GLY A 156 16.74 -11.05 -1.87
N ASP A 157 15.57 -10.51 -1.50
CA ASP A 157 14.79 -10.92 -0.31
C ASP A 157 15.67 -11.01 0.95
N TRP A 158 16.50 -9.99 1.16
CA TRP A 158 17.51 -10.03 2.20
C TRP A 158 16.84 -10.09 3.58
N PRO A 159 17.23 -11.04 4.45
CA PRO A 159 16.61 -11.18 5.75
C PRO A 159 16.97 -9.97 6.61
N MET A 160 15.96 -9.21 7.05
CA MET A 160 16.16 -8.09 7.97
C MET A 160 15.44 -8.32 9.29
N ARG A 161 15.93 -7.66 10.34
CA ARG A 161 15.23 -7.58 11.62
C ARG A 161 15.40 -6.21 12.25
N ILE A 162 14.42 -5.80 13.03
CA ILE A 162 14.57 -4.70 13.98
C ILE A 162 14.80 -5.29 15.37
N VAL A 163 15.78 -4.74 16.07
CA VAL A 163 16.06 -5.04 17.47
C VAL A 163 15.69 -3.83 18.30
N TRP A 164 14.70 -3.98 19.17
CA TRP A 164 14.32 -3.01 20.19
C TRP A 164 15.08 -3.30 21.47
N THR A 165 15.61 -2.27 22.12
CA THR A 165 16.27 -2.37 23.43
C THR A 165 15.62 -1.36 24.38
N TYR A 166 15.02 -1.84 25.46
CA TYR A 166 14.39 -0.97 26.44
C TYR A 166 15.40 -0.50 27.50
N ALA A 167 14.98 0.45 28.34
CA ALA A 167 15.84 1.04 29.37
C ALA A 167 16.31 0.03 30.43
N ASP A 168 15.55 -1.05 30.63
CA ASP A 168 15.89 -2.15 31.55
C ASP A 168 16.87 -3.17 30.94
N GLY A 169 17.30 -2.97 29.70
CA GLY A 169 18.23 -3.83 28.97
C GLY A 169 17.59 -5.03 28.27
N HIS A 170 16.28 -5.26 28.43
CA HIS A 170 15.60 -6.31 27.67
C HIS A 170 15.57 -5.97 26.18
N ARG A 171 15.75 -7.00 25.36
CA ARG A 171 15.79 -6.90 23.91
C ARG A 171 14.65 -7.68 23.29
N TYR A 172 13.97 -7.06 22.33
CA TYR A 172 12.94 -7.69 21.52
C TYR A 172 13.32 -7.63 20.05
N GLN A 173 13.03 -8.70 19.31
CA GLN A 173 13.42 -8.80 17.91
C GLN A 173 12.19 -9.09 17.06
N GLU A 174 12.07 -8.36 15.96
CA GLU A 174 11.02 -8.58 14.99
C GLU A 174 11.61 -8.68 13.60
N GLN A 175 11.10 -9.62 12.81
CA GLN A 175 11.50 -9.72 11.42
C GLN A 175 10.96 -8.50 10.67
N VAL A 176 11.79 -7.90 9.81
CA VAL A 176 11.38 -6.84 8.90
C VAL A 176 11.49 -7.37 7.49
N ARG A 177 10.50 -7.07 6.65
CA ARG A 177 10.56 -7.36 5.22
C ARG A 177 10.42 -6.07 4.44
N LEU A 178 11.33 -5.85 3.51
CA LEU A 178 11.14 -4.87 2.45
C LEU A 178 10.25 -5.52 1.40
N LEU A 179 9.10 -4.92 1.17
CA LEU A 179 8.11 -5.41 0.22
C LEU A 179 7.88 -4.30 -0.78
N ARG A 180 7.61 -4.69 -2.02
CA ARG A 180 6.96 -3.77 -2.94
C ARG A 180 5.55 -3.53 -2.45
N ASP A 181 5.15 -2.27 -2.41
CA ASP A 181 3.74 -2.00 -2.27
C ASP A 181 3.06 -2.47 -3.54
N TYR A 182 2.26 -3.53 -3.44
CA TYR A 182 1.43 -3.95 -4.57
C TYR A 182 0.24 -2.99 -4.79
N ALA A 183 0.24 -1.82 -4.15
CA ALA A 183 -0.55 -0.64 -4.49
C ALA A 183 0.24 0.45 -5.25
N ILE A 184 1.57 0.33 -5.42
CA ILE A 184 2.36 1.10 -6.42
C ILE A 184 2.33 0.41 -7.80
N ASP A 185 1.72 -0.77 -7.87
CA ASP A 185 1.17 -1.29 -9.12
C ASP A 185 0.25 -0.26 -9.79
N ILE A 186 0.33 -0.16 -11.13
CA ILE A 186 -0.57 0.59 -12.03
C ILE A 186 -1.81 1.09 -11.30
N SER A 187 -1.81 2.40 -10.98
CA SER A 187 -2.94 3.00 -10.27
C SER A 187 -4.21 2.72 -11.05
N ARG A 188 -5.06 1.86 -10.48
CA ARG A 188 -6.37 1.52 -11.04
C ARG A 188 -7.13 2.81 -11.34
N ASP A 189 -7.08 3.77 -10.43
CA ASP A 189 -7.80 5.02 -10.55
C ASP A 189 -7.20 5.92 -11.65
N ALA A 190 -5.87 5.87 -11.86
CA ALA A 190 -5.25 6.55 -13.01
C ALA A 190 -5.68 5.94 -14.35
N VAL A 191 -5.70 4.62 -14.47
CA VAL A 191 -6.17 3.94 -15.69
C VAL A 191 -7.66 4.21 -15.94
N VAL A 192 -8.48 4.14 -14.89
CA VAL A 192 -9.92 4.45 -14.97
C VAL A 192 -10.13 5.89 -15.44
N ARG A 193 -9.37 6.84 -14.88
CA ARG A 193 -9.41 8.25 -15.30
C ARG A 193 -8.99 8.42 -16.76
N GLU A 194 -7.93 7.75 -17.20
CA GLU A 194 -7.45 7.84 -18.59
C GLU A 194 -8.50 7.31 -19.59
N ILE A 195 -9.08 6.14 -19.30
CA ILE A 195 -10.15 5.55 -20.12
C ILE A 195 -11.36 6.49 -20.19
N ARG A 196 -11.75 7.12 -19.07
CA ARG A 196 -12.85 8.08 -19.05
C ARG A 196 -12.57 9.34 -19.86
N THR A 197 -11.33 9.82 -19.84
CA THR A 197 -10.93 11.03 -20.59
C THR A 197 -10.90 10.78 -22.09
N LEU A 198 -10.30 9.66 -22.52
CA LEU A 198 -10.06 9.40 -23.94
C LEU A 198 -11.20 8.63 -24.62
N PHE A 199 -11.92 7.80 -23.86
CA PHE A 199 -12.99 6.94 -24.36
C PHE A 199 -14.26 7.07 -23.50
N PRO A 200 -14.82 8.29 -23.36
CA PRO A 200 -15.96 8.54 -22.46
C PRO A 200 -17.16 7.65 -22.78
N ASP A 201 -17.45 7.41 -24.06
CA ASP A 201 -18.56 6.56 -24.50
C ASP A 201 -18.47 5.11 -23.98
N VAL A 202 -17.25 4.56 -23.94
CA VAL A 202 -16.98 3.21 -23.43
C VAL A 202 -17.17 3.20 -21.93
N ALA A 203 -16.66 4.23 -21.23
CA ALA A 203 -16.78 4.34 -19.79
C ALA A 203 -18.23 4.54 -19.31
N THR A 204 -19.04 5.35 -19.99
CA THR A 204 -20.45 5.58 -19.62
C THR A 204 -21.28 4.30 -19.70
N ARG A 205 -20.97 3.39 -20.63
CA ARG A 205 -21.66 2.10 -20.75
C ARG A 205 -21.32 1.10 -19.65
N MET A 206 -20.27 1.37 -18.85
CA MET A 206 -19.89 0.55 -17.70
C MET A 206 -20.70 0.87 -16.43
N ALA A 207 -21.61 1.84 -16.49
CA ALA A 207 -22.61 2.03 -15.46
C ALA A 207 -23.73 0.99 -15.64
N TYR A 208 -23.73 -0.07 -14.83
CA TYR A 208 -24.75 -1.12 -14.85
C TYR A 208 -25.53 -1.13 -13.53
N ASN A 209 -26.86 -1.00 -13.60
CA ASN A 209 -27.74 -0.97 -12.42
C ASN A 209 -27.31 0.04 -11.33
N GLY A 210 -26.79 1.20 -11.73
CA GLY A 210 -26.31 2.24 -10.81
C GLY A 210 -24.92 2.00 -10.21
N ASN A 211 -24.25 0.88 -10.57
CA ASN A 211 -22.89 0.57 -10.14
C ASN A 211 -21.90 0.76 -11.29
N ASP A 212 -20.75 1.36 -10.99
CA ASP A 212 -19.65 1.48 -11.93
C ASP A 212 -18.79 0.21 -11.92
N THR A 213 -18.82 -0.54 -13.01
CA THR A 213 -18.07 -1.80 -13.14
C THR A 213 -16.67 -1.60 -13.71
N LEU A 214 -16.34 -0.41 -14.25
CA LEU A 214 -15.05 -0.14 -14.90
C LEU A 214 -13.85 -0.36 -13.96
N PRO A 215 -13.87 0.07 -12.67
CA PRO A 215 -12.78 -0.24 -11.75
C PRO A 215 -12.56 -1.75 -11.53
N GLY A 216 -13.64 -2.54 -11.56
CA GLY A 216 -13.57 -4.00 -11.44
C GLY A 216 -12.90 -4.65 -12.65
N HIS A 217 -13.22 -4.20 -13.86
CA HIS A 217 -12.57 -4.66 -15.09
C HIS A 217 -11.09 -4.31 -15.13
N VAL A 218 -10.73 -3.05 -14.81
CA VAL A 218 -9.32 -2.61 -14.73
C VAL A 218 -8.55 -3.44 -13.71
N GLY A 219 -9.09 -3.62 -12.50
CA GLY A 219 -8.45 -4.44 -11.47
C GLY A 219 -8.23 -5.89 -11.89
N SER A 220 -9.16 -6.46 -12.67
CA SER A 220 -9.02 -7.82 -13.19
C SER A 220 -7.94 -7.93 -14.27
N MET A 221 -7.82 -6.94 -15.16
CA MET A 221 -6.79 -6.92 -16.20
C MET A 221 -5.39 -6.72 -15.64
N ILE A 222 -5.25 -5.88 -14.60
CA ILE A 222 -4.00 -5.72 -13.87
C ILE A 222 -3.54 -7.08 -13.29
N ARG A 223 -4.45 -7.82 -12.63
CA ARG A 223 -4.12 -9.16 -12.09
C ARG A 223 -3.71 -10.16 -13.18
N LEU A 224 -4.39 -10.15 -14.32
CA LEU A 224 -4.09 -11.06 -15.43
C LEU A 224 -2.71 -10.77 -16.01
N LEU A 225 -2.38 -9.51 -16.26
CA LEU A 225 -1.06 -9.14 -16.78
C LEU A 225 0.06 -9.45 -15.79
N ARG A 226 -0.20 -9.35 -14.49
CA ARG A 226 0.77 -9.81 -13.48
C ARG A 226 1.00 -11.31 -13.55
N ALA A 227 -0.06 -12.11 -13.65
CA ALA A 227 0.06 -13.55 -13.77
C ALA A 227 0.86 -13.95 -15.03
N ASP A 228 0.59 -13.28 -16.16
CA ASP A 228 1.30 -13.54 -17.42
C ASP A 228 2.78 -13.12 -17.36
N ALA A 229 3.11 -11.96 -16.77
CA ALA A 229 4.51 -11.55 -16.63
C ALA A 229 5.29 -12.42 -15.63
N LEU A 230 4.66 -12.88 -14.54
CA LEU A 230 5.26 -13.90 -13.66
C LEU A 230 5.55 -15.20 -14.42
N GLY A 231 4.60 -15.67 -15.24
CA GLY A 231 4.79 -16.85 -16.09
C GLY A 231 5.90 -16.69 -17.14
N ARG A 232 6.22 -15.45 -17.54
CA ARG A 232 7.31 -15.10 -18.47
C ARG A 232 8.62 -14.72 -17.78
N SER A 233 8.68 -14.78 -16.44
CA SER A 233 9.82 -14.30 -15.65
C SER A 233 10.22 -12.85 -15.96
N ILE A 234 9.26 -12.01 -16.35
CA ILE A 234 9.47 -10.57 -16.56
C ILE A 234 9.38 -9.88 -15.19
N ARG A 235 10.35 -9.00 -14.90
CA ARG A 235 10.30 -8.14 -13.70
C ARG A 235 9.15 -7.16 -13.86
N LEU A 236 8.10 -7.36 -13.08
CA LEU A 236 6.85 -6.58 -13.15
C LEU A 236 7.09 -5.08 -12.93
N GLU A 237 8.18 -4.72 -12.27
CA GLU A 237 8.40 -3.40 -11.68
C GLU A 237 9.14 -2.46 -12.60
N GLU A 238 9.91 -2.99 -13.54
CA GLU A 238 10.53 -2.21 -14.61
C GLU A 238 9.49 -1.84 -15.68
N PHE A 239 8.40 -2.61 -15.81
CA PHE A 239 7.39 -2.43 -16.85
C PHE A 239 6.06 -1.85 -16.36
N LEU A 240 5.42 -2.47 -15.36
CA LEU A 240 4.09 -2.06 -14.90
C LEU A 240 4.12 -0.74 -14.11
N ALA A 241 5.26 -0.32 -13.59
CA ALA A 241 5.39 0.99 -12.95
C ALA A 241 5.58 2.14 -13.97
N GLY A 242 5.90 1.83 -15.23
CA GLY A 242 6.18 2.80 -16.29
C GLY A 242 4.98 3.14 -17.17
N GLU A 243 5.15 4.16 -18.01
CA GLU A 243 4.14 4.60 -18.99
C GLU A 243 3.70 3.46 -19.93
N GLN A 244 4.63 2.59 -20.34
CA GLN A 244 4.33 1.44 -21.19
C GLN A 244 3.41 0.41 -20.50
N GLY A 245 3.64 0.14 -19.21
CA GLY A 245 2.77 -0.73 -18.43
C GLY A 245 1.38 -0.13 -18.22
N HIS A 246 1.31 1.18 -17.93
CA HIS A 246 0.05 1.92 -17.85
C HIS A 246 -0.78 1.75 -19.12
N TRP A 247 -0.19 2.04 -20.28
CA TRP A 247 -0.89 1.90 -21.57
C TRP A 247 -1.19 0.45 -21.93
N ALA A 248 -0.34 -0.51 -21.56
CA ALA A 248 -0.64 -1.93 -21.74
C ALA A 248 -1.92 -2.32 -20.98
N VAL A 249 -2.10 -1.85 -19.74
CA VAL A 249 -3.34 -2.09 -18.99
C VAL A 249 -4.53 -1.35 -19.60
N VAL A 250 -4.37 -0.10 -20.05
CA VAL A 250 -5.43 0.65 -20.73
C VAL A 250 -5.92 -0.12 -21.96
N TYR A 251 -5.02 -0.47 -22.88
CA TYR A 251 -5.39 -1.18 -24.11
C TYR A 251 -5.85 -2.62 -23.87
N ARG A 252 -5.30 -3.31 -22.86
CA ARG A 252 -5.80 -4.64 -22.46
C ARG A 252 -7.23 -4.57 -21.94
N THR A 253 -7.55 -3.53 -21.18
CA THR A 253 -8.90 -3.26 -20.65
C THR A 253 -9.85 -2.90 -21.79
N LEU A 254 -9.48 -1.98 -22.68
CA LEU A 254 -10.29 -1.62 -23.84
C LEU A 254 -10.52 -2.79 -24.78
N TRP A 255 -9.51 -3.64 -25.00
CA TRP A 255 -9.66 -4.87 -25.79
C TRP A 255 -10.65 -5.85 -25.13
N HIS A 256 -10.55 -6.06 -23.82
CA HIS A 256 -11.51 -6.88 -23.09
C HIS A 256 -12.95 -6.34 -23.21
N LEU A 257 -13.12 -5.03 -23.04
CA LEU A 257 -14.43 -4.37 -23.17
C LEU A 257 -14.98 -4.46 -24.60
N ALA A 258 -14.12 -4.30 -25.62
CA ALA A 258 -14.47 -4.45 -27.02
C ALA A 258 -14.95 -5.88 -27.34
N MET A 259 -14.30 -6.91 -26.77
CA MET A 259 -14.76 -8.30 -26.88
C MET A 259 -16.14 -8.53 -26.23
N LEU A 260 -16.52 -7.71 -25.25
CA LEU A 260 -17.84 -7.71 -24.64
C LEU A 260 -18.85 -6.83 -25.41
N GLY A 261 -18.49 -6.33 -26.60
CA GLY A 261 -19.33 -5.49 -27.45
C GLY A 261 -19.27 -4.00 -27.13
N ASN A 262 -18.36 -3.55 -26.25
CA ASN A 262 -18.22 -2.13 -25.91
C ASN A 262 -17.16 -1.47 -26.79
N ALA A 263 -17.62 -0.84 -27.88
CA ALA A 263 -16.80 -0.03 -28.76
C ALA A 263 -17.25 1.45 -28.74
N PRO A 264 -16.33 2.42 -28.93
CA PRO A 264 -16.67 3.84 -29.10
C PRO A 264 -17.74 4.02 -30.19
N ALA A 265 -18.68 4.93 -30.01
CA ALA A 265 -19.77 5.13 -30.98
C ALA A 265 -19.23 5.50 -32.38
N GLN A 266 -18.08 6.16 -32.43
CA GLN A 266 -17.43 6.63 -33.64
C GLN A 266 -16.59 5.55 -34.36
N SER A 267 -16.43 4.36 -33.76
CA SER A 267 -15.53 3.33 -34.32
C SER A 267 -16.04 2.63 -35.58
N GLY A 268 -17.33 2.78 -35.94
CA GLY A 268 -17.96 2.23 -37.15
C GLY A 268 -18.09 0.71 -37.20
N ASP A 269 -17.05 -0.02 -36.79
CA ASP A 269 -16.97 -1.48 -36.69
C ASP A 269 -16.35 -1.90 -35.33
N PRO A 270 -17.13 -2.53 -34.43
CA PRO A 270 -16.63 -3.06 -33.16
C PRO A 270 -15.48 -4.07 -33.31
N THR A 271 -15.42 -4.79 -34.43
CA THR A 271 -14.38 -5.78 -34.71
C THR A 271 -13.05 -5.12 -35.04
N ALA A 272 -13.08 -4.08 -35.87
CA ALA A 272 -11.92 -3.23 -36.14
C ALA A 272 -11.40 -2.57 -34.85
N TRP A 273 -12.29 -2.09 -33.98
CA TRP A 273 -11.90 -1.53 -32.67
C TRP A 273 -11.20 -2.56 -31.78
N ALA A 274 -11.78 -3.76 -31.61
CA ALA A 274 -11.17 -4.82 -30.82
C ALA A 274 -9.78 -5.22 -31.36
N THR A 275 -9.65 -5.27 -32.69
CA THR A 275 -8.38 -5.57 -33.38
C THR A 275 -7.34 -4.48 -33.14
N HIS A 276 -7.74 -3.20 -33.21
CA HIS A 276 -6.88 -2.07 -32.88
C HIS A 276 -6.38 -2.12 -31.44
N CYS A 277 -7.27 -2.29 -30.45
CA CYS A 277 -6.87 -2.37 -29.04
C CYS A 277 -5.94 -3.56 -28.78
N LYS A 278 -6.20 -4.71 -29.42
CA LYS A 278 -5.33 -5.88 -29.34
C LYS A 278 -3.94 -5.57 -29.88
N ALA A 279 -3.83 -4.97 -31.08
CA ALA A 279 -2.55 -4.60 -31.67
C ALA A 279 -1.77 -3.60 -30.81
N GLN A 280 -2.45 -2.60 -30.24
CA GLN A 280 -1.84 -1.61 -29.33
C GLN A 280 -1.35 -2.25 -28.03
N PHE A 281 -2.10 -3.21 -27.48
CA PHE A 281 -1.67 -4.01 -26.33
C PHE A 281 -0.46 -4.89 -26.70
N GLU A 282 -0.55 -5.65 -27.78
CA GLU A 282 0.50 -6.58 -28.21
C GLU A 282 1.79 -5.85 -28.57
N SER A 283 1.74 -4.68 -29.22
CA SER A 283 2.94 -3.85 -29.46
C SER A 283 3.68 -3.52 -28.16
N ARG A 284 2.95 -3.13 -27.12
CA ARG A 284 3.52 -2.76 -25.81
C ARG A 284 3.91 -3.97 -24.96
N TRP A 285 3.26 -5.10 -25.18
CA TRP A 285 3.46 -6.34 -24.41
C TRP A 285 4.49 -7.29 -25.03
N LEU A 286 4.62 -7.31 -26.37
CA LEU A 286 5.59 -8.11 -27.12
C LEU A 286 6.91 -7.36 -27.35
N GLY A 287 6.90 -6.02 -27.26
CA GLY A 287 8.13 -5.22 -27.19
C GLY A 287 8.94 -5.43 -25.91
N LEU A 288 8.49 -6.30 -25.00
CA LEU A 288 9.17 -6.65 -23.76
C LEU A 288 10.22 -7.73 -23.99
N VAL A 289 11.49 -7.33 -24.07
CA VAL A 289 12.64 -8.24 -24.09
C VAL A 289 13.22 -8.36 -22.67
N VAL A 290 13.49 -9.59 -22.21
CA VAL A 290 14.03 -9.89 -20.87
C VAL A 290 15.56 -9.85 -20.89
N GLY A 291 16.18 -9.13 -19.94
CA GLY A 291 17.62 -9.22 -19.61
C GLY A 291 18.49 -8.07 -20.11
N GLU A 292 19.67 -7.87 -19.51
CA GLU A 292 20.67 -6.85 -19.85
C GLU A 292 21.06 -6.89 -21.34
N ALA A 293 20.33 -6.17 -22.18
CA ALA A 293 20.66 -5.99 -23.59
C ALA A 293 20.64 -4.51 -23.95
N GLY A 294 21.43 -3.73 -23.20
CA GLY A 294 22.10 -2.55 -23.73
C GLY A 294 23.34 -2.90 -24.57
N ARG A 295 23.47 -4.14 -25.07
CA ARG A 295 24.67 -4.59 -25.81
C ARG A 295 24.46 -5.40 -27.09
N GLU A 296 23.22 -5.60 -27.54
CA GLU A 296 22.98 -5.94 -28.94
C GLU A 296 21.85 -5.06 -29.46
N VAL A 297 22.23 -3.85 -29.84
CA VAL A 297 21.46 -3.03 -30.76
C VAL A 297 21.44 -3.83 -32.07
N VAL A 298 20.29 -4.41 -32.42
CA VAL A 298 19.97 -4.58 -33.83
C VAL A 298 19.70 -3.16 -34.32
N GLU A 299 20.68 -2.59 -35.03
CA GLU A 299 20.48 -1.38 -35.80
C GLU A 299 19.31 -1.65 -36.75
N LEU A 300 18.16 -1.08 -36.43
CA LEU A 300 17.18 -0.77 -37.44
C LEU A 300 17.76 0.43 -38.20
N ASP A 301 18.28 0.12 -39.38
CA ASP A 301 18.78 1.09 -40.35
C ASP A 301 17.86 2.30 -40.46
N GLY A 302 18.48 3.47 -40.54
CA GLY A 302 17.90 4.74 -40.18
C GLY A 302 16.63 5.13 -40.95
N ALA A 303 15.61 5.51 -40.19
CA ALA A 303 14.68 6.56 -40.59
C ALA A 303 14.55 7.53 -39.41
N THR A 304 15.25 8.66 -39.53
CA THR A 304 15.25 9.87 -38.70
C THR A 304 14.03 10.04 -37.79
N ALA A 305 14.18 9.76 -36.50
CA ALA A 305 13.26 10.19 -35.46
C ALA A 305 13.78 11.48 -34.83
N THR A 306 13.27 12.61 -35.33
CA THR A 306 13.28 13.88 -34.60
C THR A 306 12.40 13.69 -33.36
N ALA A 307 12.94 14.00 -32.18
CA ALA A 307 12.16 14.03 -30.95
C ALA A 307 10.97 14.99 -31.10
N SER A 308 9.74 14.47 -31.13
CA SER A 308 8.52 15.26 -30.95
C SER A 308 7.95 14.93 -29.58
N SER A 309 7.82 15.96 -28.75
CA SER A 309 6.88 15.99 -27.64
C SER A 309 5.51 15.56 -28.15
N SER A 310 4.92 14.52 -27.54
CA SER A 310 3.60 13.99 -27.92
C SER A 310 2.50 15.01 -27.62
N ASP A 311 2.29 15.90 -28.58
CA ASP A 311 1.17 16.83 -28.62
C ASP A 311 -0.11 16.04 -28.96
N ALA A 312 -1.24 16.42 -28.35
CA ALA A 312 -2.52 15.71 -28.48
C ALA A 312 -3.12 15.72 -29.91
N SER A 313 -2.37 16.20 -30.89
CA SER A 313 -2.69 16.28 -32.31
C SER A 313 -2.48 14.97 -33.07
N GLU A 314 -1.62 14.06 -32.61
CA GLU A 314 -1.42 12.74 -33.26
C GLU A 314 -2.67 11.85 -33.22
N TYR A 315 -3.60 12.09 -32.29
CA TYR A 315 -4.86 11.36 -32.19
C TYR A 315 -5.97 11.92 -33.11
N ARG A 316 -5.74 13.05 -33.80
CA ARG A 316 -6.75 13.70 -34.64
C ARG A 316 -6.86 13.10 -36.05
N GLU A 317 -5.78 12.57 -36.61
CA GLU A 317 -5.80 12.02 -37.97
C GLU A 317 -6.61 10.73 -38.10
N ILE A 318 -6.79 9.96 -37.02
CA ILE A 318 -7.61 8.73 -37.02
C ILE A 318 -9.12 9.04 -37.00
N LEU A 319 -9.52 10.23 -36.53
CA LEU A 319 -10.93 10.63 -36.42
C LEU A 319 -11.45 11.41 -37.64
N THR A 320 -10.59 11.82 -38.58
CA THR A 320 -11.00 12.54 -39.80
C THR A 320 -10.69 11.81 -41.11
N GLY A 321 -10.17 10.59 -41.03
CA GLY A 321 -9.76 9.77 -42.18
C GLY A 321 -10.70 8.63 -42.56
N LEU A 322 -11.98 8.67 -42.16
CA LEU A 322 -13.04 7.74 -42.59
C LEU A 322 -14.29 8.52 -43.02
#